data_AF-A0A9D1ZXU2-F1
#
_entry.id   AF-A0A9D1ZXU2-F1
#
_cell.length_a   1.000
_cell.length_b   1.000
_cell.length_c   1.000
_cell.angle_alpha   90.00
_cell.angle_beta   90.00
_cell.angle_gamma   90.00
#
_symmetry.space_group_name_H-M   'P 1'
#
loop_
_entity.id
_entity.type
_entity.pdbx_description
1 polymer ?
#
loop_
_entity_poly.entity_id
_entity_poly.type
_entity_poly.pdbx_seq_one_letter_code
_entity_poly.pdbx_strand_id
1 'polypeptide(L)' 'MALQATALGLASCIVARGEDTFENETGKRFLQEWGVPENYIARCFVILGHIAVAWPAPKPRKPGRRKIVE' A
#
# COMPACT_ATOMS: atom_id res chain seq x y z
N MET A 1 8.57 1.67 0.27
CA MET A 1 8.44 0.22 0.53
C MET A 1 8.25 -0.60 -0.75
N ALA A 2 7.20 -0.36 -1.57
CA ALA A 2 6.90 -1.21 -2.74
C ALA A 2 8.07 -1.39 -3.74
N LEU A 3 8.77 -0.31 -4.13
CA LEU A 3 9.94 -0.40 -5.03
C LEU A 3 11.07 -1.26 -4.44
N GLN A 4 11.33 -1.10 -3.14
CA GLN A 4 12.34 -1.88 -2.43
C GLN A 4 11.96 -3.36 -2.31
N ALA A 5 10.68 -3.66 -2.10
CA ALA A 5 10.19 -5.03 -2.07
C ALA A 5 10.50 -5.74 -3.39
N THR A 6 10.20 -5.11 -4.53
CA THR A 6 10.54 -5.66 -5.85
C THR A 6 12.05 -5.86 -6.03
N ALA A 7 12.88 -4.91 -5.58
CA ALA A 7 14.34 -5.04 -5.65
C ALA A 7 14.89 -6.23 -4.83
N LEU A 8 14.17 -6.64 -3.78
CA LEU A 8 14.50 -7.80 -2.94
C LEU A 8 13.80 -9.10 -3.38
N GLY A 9 13.10 -9.09 -4.52
CA GLY A 9 12.35 -10.26 -4.99
C GLY A 9 11.06 -10.55 -4.22
N LEU A 10 10.56 -9.59 -3.44
CA LEU A 10 9.30 -9.68 -2.70
C LEU A 10 8.15 -9.07 -3.49
N ALA A 11 7.00 -9.76 -3.50
CA ALA A 11 5.75 -9.19 -3.97
C ALA A 11 5.24 -8.15 -2.99
N SER A 12 4.59 -7.11 -3.52
CA SER A 12 3.91 -6.10 -2.70
C SER A 12 2.59 -5.65 -3.31
N CYS A 13 1.65 -5.25 -2.45
CA CYS A 13 0.36 -4.69 -2.85
C CYS A 13 -0.01 -3.51 -1.94
N ILE A 14 -0.41 -2.39 -2.55
CA ILE A 14 -0.99 -1.25 -1.82
C ILE A 14 -2.48 -1.48 -1.67
N VAL A 15 -2.96 -1.49 -0.44
CA VAL A 15 -4.39 -1.57 -0.11
C VAL A 15 -4.82 -0.21 0.44
N ALA A 16 -5.43 0.61 -0.41
CA ALA A 16 -5.78 2.00 -0.13
C ALA A 16 -7.16 2.14 0.56
N ARG A 17 -7.33 1.48 1.70
CA ARG A 17 -8.53 1.57 2.55
C ARG A 17 -8.20 1.64 4.04
N GLY A 18 -6.98 2.09 4.37
CA GLY A 18 -6.50 2.09 5.76
C GLY A 18 -7.43 2.86 6.68
N GLU A 19 -7.92 4.00 6.21
CA GLU A 19 -8.75 4.91 6.99
C GLU A 19 -10.09 4.25 7.32
N ASP A 20 -10.83 3.82 6.30
CA ASP A 20 -12.09 3.07 6.45
C ASP A 20 -11.95 1.81 7.32
N THR A 21 -10.79 1.14 7.27
CA THR A 21 -10.53 -0.05 8.11
C THR A 21 -10.49 0.30 9.59
N PHE A 22 -9.96 1.47 9.96
CA PHE A 22 -9.84 1.89 11.37
C PHE A 22 -10.92 2.90 11.80
N GLU A 23 -11.81 3.32 10.90
CA GLU A 23 -12.97 4.19 11.18
C GLU A 23 -14.10 3.43 11.91
N ASN A 24 -13.76 2.71 12.97
CA ASN A 24 -14.70 2.05 13.86
C ASN A 24 -14.03 1.81 15.22
N GLU A 25 -14.83 1.51 16.25
CA GLU A 25 -14.33 1.36 17.62
C GLU A 25 -13.30 0.24 17.77
N THR A 26 -13.50 -0.88 17.08
CA THR A 26 -12.53 -1.99 17.08
C THR A 26 -11.21 -1.58 16.44
N GLY A 27 -11.27 -0.85 15.33
CA GLY A 27 -10.10 -0.33 14.63
C GLY A 27 -9.31 0.66 15.48
N LYS A 28 -9.97 1.62 16.11
CA LYS A 28 -9.33 2.57 17.03
C LYS A 28 -8.62 1.86 18.18
N ARG A 29 -9.24 0.81 18.75
CA ARG A 29 -8.61 -0.01 19.80
C ARG A 29 -7.35 -0.71 19.30
N PHE A 30 -7.35 -1.27 18.09
CA PHE A 30 -6.13 -1.85 17.52
C PHE A 30 -5.02 -0.82 17.29
N LEU A 31 -5.36 0.38 16.81
CA LEU A 31 -4.37 1.46 16.66
C LEU A 31 -3.73 1.82 18.01
N GLN A 32 -4.52 1.90 19.08
CA GLN A 32 -4.01 2.14 20.43
C GLN A 32 -3.14 0.99 20.94
N GLU A 33 -3.59 -0.26 20.77
CA GLU A 33 -2.83 -1.46 21.16
C GLU A 33 -1.49 -1.56 20.45
N TRP A 34 -1.42 -1.17 19.18
CA TRP A 34 -0.19 -1.15 18.38
C TRP A 34 0.66 0.11 18.58
N GLY A 35 0.25 1.02 19.47
CA GLY A 35 1.00 2.23 19.81
C GLY A 35 1.04 3.27 18.69
N VAL A 36 0.04 3.29 17.81
CA VAL A 36 -0.09 4.34 16.79
C VAL A 36 -0.56 5.63 17.46
N PRO A 37 0.13 6.77 17.28
CA PRO A 37 -0.28 8.04 17.89
C PRO A 37 -1.69 8.47 17.44
N GLU A 38 -2.47 9.05 18.35
CA GLU A 38 -3.87 9.46 18.05
C GLU A 38 -3.99 10.52 16.96
N ASN A 39 -2.93 11.31 16.74
CA ASN A 39 -2.89 12.32 15.67
C ASN A 39 -2.47 11.75 14.31
N TYR A 40 -2.35 10.42 14.18
CA TYR A 40 -1.97 9.75 12.94
C TYR A 40 -3.20 9.07 12.31
N ILE A 41 -3.20 9.02 10.98
CA ILE A 41 -4.23 8.33 10.21
C ILE A 41 -3.56 7.28 9.35
N ALA A 42 -4.04 6.03 9.46
CA ALA A 42 -3.62 4.96 8.58
C ALA A 42 -4.20 5.18 7.17
N ARG A 43 -3.38 5.60 6.20
CA ARG A 43 -3.87 5.86 4.83
C ARG A 43 -3.97 4.59 3.98
N CYS A 44 -2.97 3.72 4.06
CA CYS A 44 -2.92 2.50 3.28
C CYS A 44 -2.04 1.44 3.94
N PHE A 45 -2.23 0.21 3.52
CA PHE A 45 -1.35 -0.90 3.87
C PHE A 45 -0.42 -1.21 2.69
N VAL A 46 0.81 -1.59 2.99
CA VAL A 46 1.71 -2.23 2.04
C VAL A 46 1.88 -3.68 2.48
N ILE A 47 1.14 -4.58 1.83
CA ILE A 47 1.27 -6.02 2.10
C ILE A 47 2.50 -6.53 1.37
N LEU A 48 3.28 -7.39 2.02
CA LEU A 48 4.49 -8.00 1.49
C LEU A 48 4.38 -9.53 1.53
N GLY A 49 5.00 -10.22 0.59
CA GLY A 49 5.05 -11.67 0.60
C GLY A 49 5.88 -12.26 -0.54
N HIS A 50 6.08 -13.58 -0.49
CA HIS A 50 6.65 -14.34 -1.60
C HIS A 50 5.53 -14.79 -2.54
N ILE A 51 5.70 -14.53 -3.83
CA ILE A 51 4.74 -14.96 -4.84
C ILE A 51 4.93 -16.45 -5.14
N ALA A 52 3.84 -17.23 -5.07
CA ALA A 52 3.86 -18.66 -5.38
C ALA A 52 3.67 -18.96 -6.88
N VAL A 53 3.32 -17.94 -7.67
CA VAL A 53 3.07 -18.02 -9.11
C VAL A 53 4.05 -17.15 -9.88
N ALA A 54 4.09 -17.31 -11.20
CA ALA A 54 4.87 -16.41 -12.05
C ALA A 54 4.42 -14.96 -11.87
N TRP A 55 5.38 -14.04 -11.94
CA TRP A 55 5.11 -12.61 -11.83
C TRP A 55 4.14 -12.16 -12.92
N PRO A 56 3.03 -11.48 -12.57
CA PRO A 56 2.13 -10.96 -13.57
C PRO A 56 2.83 -9.90 -14.41
N ALA A 57 2.56 -9.89 -15.71
CA ALA A 57 3.10 -8.88 -16.60
C ALA A 57 2.62 -7.48 -16.18
N PRO A 58 3.48 -6.45 -16.28
CA PRO A 58 3.11 -5.09 -15.92
C PRO A 58 2.01 -4.58 -16.85
N LYS A 59 0.97 -3.96 -16.27
CA LYS A 59 -0.09 -3.31 -17.05
C LYS A 59 0.48 -2.07 -17.76
N PRO A 60 0.14 -1.84 -19.04
CA PRO A 60 0.59 -0.66 -19.76
C PRO A 60 0.08 0.63 -19.08
N ARG A 61 0.88 1.68 -19.11
CA ARG A 61 0.47 2.99 -18.58
C ARG A 61 -0.52 3.66 -19.53
N LYS A 62 -1.45 4.45 -19.00
CA LYS A 62 -2.39 5.25 -19.80
C LYS A 62 -1.61 6.24 -20.69
N PRO A 63 -1.86 6.28 -22.01
CA PRO A 63 -1.20 7.23 -22.91
C PRO A 63 -1.59 8.67 -22.58
N GLY A 64 -0.76 9.64 -22.97
CA GLY A 64 -1.04 11.07 -22.77
C GLY A 64 -0.96 11.56 -21.31
N ARG A 65 -0.44 10.77 -20.37
CA ARG A 65 -0.24 11.19 -18.96
C ARG A 65 0.96 12.11 -18.71
N ARG A 66 1.70 12.48 -19.76
CA ARG A 66 2.81 13.45 -19.68
C ARG A 66 2.50 14.61 -20.61
N LYS A 67 2.67 15.84 -20.11
CA LYS A 67 2.73 17.06 -20.92
C LYS A 67 4.16 17.56 -20.81
N ILE A 68 4.85 17.62 -21.94
CA ILE A 68 6.16 18.24 -22.04
C ILE A 68 5.89 19.67 -22.49
N VAL A 69 6.41 20.64 -21.73
CA VAL A 69 6.37 22.06 -22.07
C VAL A 69 7.82 22.47 -22.28
N GLU A 70 8.12 22.99 -23.47
CA GLU A 70 9.44 23.52 -23.83
C GLU A 70 9.66 24.91 -23.22
#